data_AF-A0A9E2YRM2-F1
#
_entry.id   AF-A0A9E2YRM2-F1
#
_cell.length_a   1.000
_cell.length_b   1.000
_cell.length_c   1.000
_cell.angle_alpha   90.00
_cell.angle_beta   90.00
_cell.angle_gamma   90.00
#
_symmetry.space_group_name_H-M   'P 1'
#
loop_
_entity.id
_entity.type
_entity.pdbx_description
1 polymer ?
#
loop_
_entity_poly.entity_id
_entity_poly.type
_entity_poly.pdbx_seq_one_letter_code
_entity_poly.pdbx_strand_id
1 'polypeptide(L)'
;MLNHNEYPASTRRLPEAEREAFALHRERLMQEVQPLSPIELDLFEELAAASWDLIRYRRMEDDIFLQEPNPLLNPASAKALDRIHKYRAAAQRSYRATLNELRQIQTNYALKALIPPAIRSATPGIVDSAKVLRNLPKPPKPEKNTKSQKLAPPPFAFSNFTFPETYAEYANAQTPDPYFAEPPDLNKLNEDQLEDLTQAA
;
A
#
# COMPACT_ATOMS: atom_id res chain seq x y z
N MET A 1 -6.68 13.80 14.74
CA MET A 1 -5.21 13.75 14.61
C MET A 1 -4.88 12.42 13.96
N LEU A 2 -4.45 12.43 12.69
CA LEU A 2 -4.20 11.23 11.90
C LEU A 2 -2.77 10.74 12.18
N ASN A 3 -2.64 9.45 12.51
CA ASN A 3 -1.36 8.81 12.84
C ASN A 3 -0.42 8.83 11.62
N HIS A 4 0.76 9.46 11.78
CA HIS A 4 1.83 9.58 10.76
C HIS A 4 2.89 8.48 10.81
N ASN A 5 2.60 7.34 11.42
CA ASN A 5 3.55 6.23 11.52
C ASN A 5 2.81 4.94 11.24
N GLU A 6 3.02 4.39 10.04
CA GLU A 6 3.18 2.95 9.79
C GLU A 6 3.25 2.74 8.26
N TYR A 7 4.36 3.17 7.67
CA TYR A 7 4.73 2.70 6.32
C TYR A 7 5.37 1.32 6.47
N PRO A 8 4.89 0.28 5.75
CA PRO A 8 5.26 -1.11 6.00
C PRO A 8 6.77 -1.35 5.81
N ALA A 9 7.38 -1.93 6.85
CA ALA A 9 8.59 -2.77 7.00
C ALA A 9 9.85 -2.64 6.09
N SER A 10 9.87 -1.87 5.01
CA SER A 10 11.06 -1.58 4.18
C SER A 10 11.50 -0.12 4.30
N THR A 11 11.06 0.56 5.36
CA THR A 11 11.10 2.00 5.57
C THR A 11 12.53 2.56 5.50
N ARG A 12 13.00 2.80 4.27
CA ARG A 12 14.17 3.61 3.98
C ARG A 12 13.96 4.95 4.67
N ARG A 13 14.85 5.30 5.60
CA ARG A 13 14.77 6.57 6.34
C ARG A 13 14.98 7.72 5.35
N LEU A 14 13.88 8.25 4.84
CA LEU A 14 13.83 9.46 4.05
C LEU A 14 13.95 10.67 4.98
N PRO A 15 14.77 11.68 4.63
CA PRO A 15 14.76 12.97 5.32
C PRO A 15 13.35 13.55 5.36
N GLU A 16 12.97 14.23 6.44
CA GLU A 16 11.62 14.79 6.61
C GLU A 16 11.19 15.65 5.41
N ALA A 17 12.11 16.50 4.93
CA ALA A 17 11.90 17.37 3.78
C ALA A 17 11.60 16.63 2.45
N GLU A 18 11.99 15.35 2.33
CA GLU A 18 11.73 14.55 1.13
C GLU A 18 10.46 13.71 1.23
N ARG A 19 9.84 13.59 2.41
CA ARG A 19 8.70 12.68 2.63
C ARG A 19 7.46 13.08 1.86
N GLU A 20 7.12 14.36 1.85
CA GLU A 20 5.96 14.86 1.10
C GLU A 20 6.14 14.65 -0.40
N ALA A 21 7.32 14.97 -0.94
CA ALA A 21 7.62 14.79 -2.35
C ALA A 21 7.62 13.31 -2.74
N PHE A 22 8.12 12.42 -1.86
CA PHE A 22 8.02 10.98 -2.06
C PHE A 22 6.58 10.48 -2.00
N ALA A 23 5.78 10.95 -1.03
CA ALA A 23 4.38 10.56 -0.90
C ALA A 23 3.57 10.92 -2.15
N LEU A 24 3.78 12.12 -2.68
CA LEU A 24 3.16 12.59 -3.91
C LEU A 24 3.63 11.81 -5.15
N HIS A 25 4.92 11.46 -5.22
CA HIS A 25 5.44 10.58 -6.27
C HIS A 25 4.82 9.17 -6.20
N ARG A 26 4.75 8.60 -5.00
CA ARG A 26 4.12 7.30 -4.73
C ARG A 26 2.63 7.34 -5.08
N GLU A 27 1.92 8.41 -4.74
CA GLU A 27 0.49 8.56 -5.06
C GLU A 27 0.25 8.57 -6.57
N ARG A 28 1.05 9.33 -7.33
CA ARG A 28 0.98 9.34 -8.81
C ARG A 28 1.23 7.94 -9.38
N LEU A 29 2.28 7.25 -8.90
CA LEU A 29 2.55 5.87 -9.31
C LEU A 29 1.42 4.90 -8.94
N MET A 30 0.78 5.10 -7.79
CA MET A 30 -0.35 4.27 -7.35
C MET A 30 -1.54 4.39 -8.32
N GLN A 31 -1.82 5.61 -8.78
CA GLN A 31 -2.89 5.88 -9.75
C GLN A 31 -2.63 5.22 -11.12
N GLU A 32 -1.36 5.12 -11.53
CA GLU A 32 -0.96 4.48 -12.78
C GLU A 32 -0.90 2.95 -12.69
N VAL A 33 -0.29 2.41 -11.63
CA VAL A 33 -0.03 0.96 -11.50
C VAL A 33 -1.26 0.20 -11.01
N GLN A 34 -2.08 0.82 -10.16
CA GLN A 34 -3.31 0.25 -9.60
C GLN A 34 -3.14 -1.19 -9.08
N PRO A 35 -2.24 -1.43 -8.11
CA PRO A 35 -2.06 -2.76 -7.52
C PRO A 35 -3.35 -3.23 -6.84
N LEU A 36 -3.81 -4.45 -7.18
CA LEU A 36 -5.08 -5.01 -6.70
C LEU A 36 -4.90 -6.06 -5.60
N SER A 37 -3.74 -6.72 -5.58
CA SER A 37 -3.42 -7.83 -4.68
C SER A 37 -2.37 -7.41 -3.65
N PRO A 38 -2.35 -7.98 -2.43
CA PRO A 38 -1.28 -7.71 -1.45
C PRO A 38 0.13 -7.90 -2.00
N ILE A 39 0.32 -8.91 -2.86
CA ILE A 39 1.60 -9.19 -3.53
C ILE A 39 1.98 -8.06 -4.49
N GLU A 40 0.99 -7.53 -5.21
CA GLU A 40 1.21 -6.38 -6.09
C GLU A 40 1.49 -5.12 -5.29
N LEU A 41 0.87 -4.95 -4.12
CA LEU A 41 1.18 -3.85 -3.21
C LEU A 41 2.62 -3.90 -2.72
N ASP A 42 3.12 -5.07 -2.31
CA ASP A 42 4.52 -5.22 -1.88
C ASP A 42 5.51 -4.89 -3.00
N LEU A 43 5.27 -5.43 -4.21
CA LEU A 43 6.09 -5.13 -5.38
C LEU A 43 5.98 -3.66 -5.80
N PHE A 44 4.81 -3.06 -5.63
CA PHE A 44 4.57 -1.64 -5.87
C PHE A 44 5.39 -0.76 -4.91
N GLU A 45 5.45 -1.09 -3.62
CA GLU A 45 6.27 -0.34 -2.67
C GLU A 45 7.76 -0.39 -3.07
N GLU A 46 8.25 -1.55 -3.51
CA GLU A 46 9.62 -1.67 -4.01
C GLU A 46 9.85 -0.86 -5.29
N LEU A 47 8.88 -0.88 -6.22
CA LEU A 47 8.92 -0.07 -7.45
C LEU A 47 8.95 1.43 -7.13
N ALA A 48 8.10 1.88 -6.20
CA ALA A 48 8.04 3.27 -5.76
C ALA A 48 9.35 3.70 -5.11
N ALA A 49 9.93 2.86 -4.25
CA ALA A 49 11.22 3.13 -3.62
C ALA A 49 12.38 3.17 -4.64
N ALA A 50 12.42 2.25 -5.59
CA ALA A 50 13.46 2.18 -6.61
C ALA A 50 13.38 3.36 -7.59
N SER A 51 12.17 3.75 -8.00
CA SER A 51 11.95 4.91 -8.88
C SER A 51 12.33 6.23 -8.19
N TRP A 52 12.01 6.38 -6.90
CA TRP A 52 12.41 7.54 -6.13
C TRP A 52 13.93 7.64 -6.00
N ASP A 53 14.60 6.53 -5.73
CA ASP A 53 16.07 6.47 -5.71
C ASP A 53 16.70 6.95 -7.02
N LEU A 54 16.14 6.55 -8.17
CA LEU A 54 16.63 7.02 -9.47
C LEU A 54 16.52 8.53 -9.62
N ILE A 55 15.44 9.14 -9.12
CA ILE A 55 15.27 10.59 -9.08
C ILE A 55 16.33 11.22 -8.17
N ARG A 56 16.54 10.67 -6.96
CA ARG A 56 17.53 11.18 -6.00
C ARG A 56 18.96 11.09 -6.53
N TYR A 57 19.35 9.96 -7.09
CA TYR A 57 20.69 9.78 -7.66
C TYR A 57 20.95 10.75 -8.81
N ARG A 58 19.93 11.01 -9.63
CA ARG A 58 20.03 12.04 -10.68
C ARG A 58 20.22 13.44 -10.09
N ARG A 59 19.46 13.81 -9.05
CA ARG A 59 19.64 15.10 -8.37
C ARG A 59 21.02 15.25 -7.75
N MET A 60 21.52 14.21 -7.07
CA MET A 60 22.87 14.21 -6.51
C MET A 60 23.95 14.35 -7.57
N GLU A 61 23.76 13.73 -8.74
CA GLU A 61 24.64 13.88 -9.90
C GLU A 61 24.60 15.33 -10.42
N ASP A 62 23.40 15.87 -10.65
CA ASP A 62 23.19 17.25 -11.10
C ASP A 62 23.82 18.27 -10.13
N ASP A 63 23.67 18.07 -8.82
CA ASP A 63 24.26 18.93 -7.78
C ASP A 63 25.80 18.97 -7.85
N ILE A 64 26.44 17.83 -8.13
CA ILE A 64 27.91 17.75 -8.29
C ILE A 64 28.36 18.54 -9.53
N PHE A 65 27.64 18.38 -10.65
CA PHE A 65 27.93 19.12 -11.88
C PHE A 65 27.64 20.62 -11.77
N LEU A 66 26.73 21.02 -10.88
CA LEU A 66 26.42 22.42 -10.64
C LEU A 66 27.49 23.11 -9.77
N GLN A 67 28.05 22.39 -8.80
CA GLN A 67 29.04 22.93 -7.85
C GLN A 67 30.45 22.99 -8.44
N GLU A 68 30.79 22.13 -9.40
CA GLU A 68 32.13 22.05 -9.98
C GLU A 68 32.07 22.09 -11.52
N PRO A 69 32.85 22.98 -12.17
CA PRO A 69 32.86 23.09 -13.63
C PRO A 69 33.41 21.84 -14.34
N ASN A 70 34.23 21.03 -13.66
CA ASN A 70 34.69 19.73 -14.17
C ASN A 70 34.89 18.72 -13.02
N PRO A 71 33.81 18.05 -12.57
CA PRO A 71 33.85 17.16 -11.41
C PRO A 71 34.66 15.87 -11.65
N LEU A 72 35.01 15.57 -12.90
CA LEU A 72 35.84 14.40 -13.23
C LEU A 72 37.32 14.64 -13.00
N LEU A 73 37.77 15.90 -12.97
CA LEU A 73 39.16 16.25 -12.67
C LEU A 73 39.43 16.33 -11.16
N ASN A 74 38.39 16.53 -10.35
CA ASN A 74 38.51 16.46 -8.90
C ASN A 74 38.38 14.99 -8.43
N PRO A 75 39.41 14.40 -7.79
CA PRO A 75 39.37 13.00 -7.35
C PRO A 75 38.27 12.72 -6.32
N ALA A 76 37.85 13.71 -5.52
CA ALA A 76 36.76 13.55 -4.56
C ALA A 76 35.41 13.40 -5.27
N SER A 77 35.13 14.29 -6.22
CA SER A 77 33.89 14.34 -6.99
C SER A 77 33.77 13.17 -7.96
N ALA A 78 34.85 12.79 -8.64
CA ALA A 78 34.90 11.58 -9.46
C ALA A 78 34.54 10.31 -8.65
N LYS A 79 35.07 10.18 -7.42
CA LYS A 79 34.75 9.06 -6.53
C LYS A 79 33.30 9.08 -6.05
N ALA A 80 32.72 10.27 -5.84
CA ALA A 80 31.31 10.42 -5.49
C ALA A 80 30.41 9.99 -6.67
N LEU A 81 30.71 10.46 -7.89
CA LEU A 81 30.02 10.08 -9.11
C LEU A 81 30.08 8.58 -9.36
N ASP A 82 31.24 7.93 -9.19
CA ASP A 82 31.38 6.47 -9.31
C ASP A 82 30.44 5.72 -8.36
N ARG A 83 30.30 6.20 -7.12
CA ARG A 83 29.37 5.60 -6.14
C ARG A 83 27.93 5.81 -6.56
N ILE A 84 27.57 7.03 -6.99
CA ILE A 84 26.23 7.35 -7.49
C ILE A 84 25.88 6.43 -8.67
N HIS A 85 26.76 6.27 -9.66
CA HIS A 85 26.52 5.38 -10.79
C HIS A 85 26.32 3.93 -10.37
N LYS A 86 27.11 3.41 -9.42
CA LYS A 86 26.93 2.05 -8.89
C LYS A 86 25.56 1.86 -8.21
N TYR A 87 25.16 2.79 -7.35
CA TYR A 87 23.87 2.71 -6.66
C TYR A 87 22.69 2.95 -7.60
N ARG A 88 22.82 3.87 -8.56
CA ARG A 88 21.85 4.10 -9.63
C ARG A 88 21.64 2.85 -10.48
N ALA A 89 22.71 2.15 -10.84
CA ALA A 89 22.62 0.89 -11.57
C ALA A 89 21.90 -0.20 -10.75
N ALA A 90 22.12 -0.26 -9.44
CA ALA A 90 21.41 -1.18 -8.55
C ALA A 90 19.91 -0.85 -8.47
N ALA A 91 19.56 0.43 -8.27
CA ALA A 91 18.16 0.88 -8.26
C ALA A 91 17.47 0.64 -9.61
N GLN A 92 18.17 0.84 -10.73
CA GLN A 92 17.62 0.57 -12.05
C GLN A 92 17.32 -0.92 -12.28
N ARG A 93 18.17 -1.81 -11.72
CA ARG A 93 17.91 -3.26 -11.77
C ARG A 93 16.68 -3.63 -10.94
N SER A 94 16.56 -3.13 -9.71
CA SER A 94 15.38 -3.36 -8.86
C SER A 94 14.11 -2.80 -9.51
N TYR A 95 14.14 -1.56 -10.04
CA TYR A 95 13.03 -0.95 -10.78
C TYR A 95 12.57 -1.82 -11.96
N ARG A 96 13.51 -2.29 -12.80
CA ARG A 96 13.17 -3.12 -13.97
C ARG A 96 12.66 -4.51 -13.57
N ALA A 97 13.20 -5.09 -12.51
CA ALA A 97 12.78 -6.40 -12.01
C ALA A 97 11.35 -6.33 -11.48
N THR A 98 11.09 -5.42 -10.54
CA THR A 98 9.77 -5.21 -9.92
C THR A 98 8.69 -4.84 -10.93
N LEU A 99 8.99 -3.94 -11.87
CA LEU A 99 8.05 -3.57 -12.94
C LEU A 99 7.69 -4.77 -13.83
N ASN A 100 8.66 -5.63 -14.15
CA ASN A 100 8.41 -6.83 -14.94
C ASN A 100 7.57 -7.84 -14.17
N GLU A 101 7.83 -8.04 -12.87
CA GLU A 101 7.07 -8.96 -12.02
C GLU A 101 5.62 -8.49 -11.85
N LEU A 102 5.41 -7.20 -11.58
CA LEU A 102 4.07 -6.59 -11.53
C LEU A 102 3.30 -6.82 -12.82
N ARG A 103 3.92 -6.47 -13.95
CA ARG A 103 3.30 -6.66 -15.27
C ARG A 103 2.94 -8.12 -15.53
N GLN A 104 3.80 -9.06 -15.14
CA GLN A 104 3.52 -10.49 -15.28
C GLN A 104 2.32 -10.91 -14.44
N ILE A 105 2.24 -10.49 -13.18
CA ILE A 105 1.12 -10.82 -12.29
C ILE A 105 -0.19 -10.23 -12.85
N GLN A 106 -0.20 -8.94 -13.15
CA GLN A 106 -1.38 -8.24 -13.68
C GLN A 106 -1.84 -8.84 -15.01
N THR A 107 -0.91 -9.18 -15.91
CA THR A 107 -1.23 -9.86 -17.18
C THR A 107 -1.86 -11.23 -16.92
N ASN A 108 -1.33 -12.01 -15.98
CA ASN A 108 -1.92 -13.30 -15.64
C ASN A 108 -3.34 -13.15 -15.07
N TYR A 109 -3.59 -12.14 -14.24
CA TYR A 109 -4.94 -11.88 -13.73
C TYR A 109 -5.91 -11.46 -14.84
N ALA A 110 -5.49 -10.54 -15.72
CA ALA A 110 -6.30 -10.14 -16.88
C ALA A 110 -6.66 -11.34 -17.78
N LEU A 111 -5.69 -12.22 -18.05
CA LEU A 111 -5.93 -13.43 -18.84
C LEU A 111 -6.87 -14.41 -18.13
N LYS A 112 -6.71 -14.62 -16.82
CA LYS A 112 -7.61 -15.48 -16.04
C LYS A 112 -9.04 -14.93 -15.99
N ALA A 113 -9.21 -13.61 -16.00
CA ALA A 113 -10.53 -12.98 -16.05
C ALA A 113 -11.26 -13.28 -17.37
N LEU A 114 -10.52 -13.33 -18.49
CA LEU A 114 -11.06 -13.66 -19.82
C LEU A 114 -11.43 -15.13 -20.01
N ILE A 115 -10.81 -16.04 -19.25
CA ILE A 115 -11.08 -17.48 -19.36
C ILE A 115 -12.42 -17.82 -18.66
N PRO A 116 -13.31 -18.62 -19.28
CA PRO A 116 -14.55 -19.07 -18.64
C PRO A 116 -14.28 -19.87 -17.35
N PRO A 117 -15.10 -19.70 -16.29
CA PRO A 117 -14.83 -20.27 -14.97
C PRO A 117 -14.68 -21.79 -14.97
N ALA A 118 -15.35 -22.49 -15.89
CA ALA A 118 -15.28 -23.95 -16.03
C ALA A 118 -13.88 -24.49 -16.36
N ILE A 119 -13.01 -23.70 -17.01
CA ILE A 119 -11.69 -24.15 -17.49
C ILE A 119 -10.54 -23.42 -16.78
N ARG A 120 -10.83 -22.43 -15.92
CA ARG A 120 -9.83 -21.62 -15.20
C ARG A 120 -8.84 -22.45 -14.37
N SER A 121 -9.32 -23.51 -13.70
CA SER A 121 -8.47 -24.37 -12.87
C SER A 121 -7.56 -25.28 -13.68
N ALA A 122 -7.95 -25.62 -14.92
CA ALA A 122 -7.21 -26.48 -15.81
C ALA A 122 -6.18 -25.73 -16.68
N THR A 123 -6.32 -24.41 -16.81
CA THR A 123 -5.42 -23.59 -17.64
C THR A 123 -4.29 -23.01 -16.78
N PRO A 124 -3.03 -23.45 -16.97
CA PRO A 124 -1.91 -22.83 -16.28
C PRO A 124 -1.75 -21.38 -16.72
N GLY A 125 -1.41 -20.49 -15.78
CA GLY A 125 -1.04 -19.11 -16.10
C GLY A 125 0.27 -19.06 -16.88
N ILE A 126 0.51 -17.96 -17.61
CA ILE A 126 1.76 -17.72 -18.36
C ILE A 126 2.96 -17.68 -17.40
N VAL A 127 2.75 -17.19 -16.18
CA VAL A 127 3.75 -17.21 -15.11
C VAL A 127 3.21 -17.96 -13.90
N ASP A 128 4.06 -18.81 -13.33
CA ASP A 128 3.84 -19.44 -12.04
C ASP A 128 3.97 -18.37 -10.94
N SER A 129 2.85 -17.72 -10.62
CA SER A 129 2.75 -16.74 -9.53
C SER A 129 3.28 -17.27 -8.19
N ALA A 130 3.26 -18.60 -7.97
CA ALA A 130 3.84 -19.21 -6.78
C ALA A 130 5.39 -19.22 -6.79
N LYS A 131 6.04 -19.05 -7.95
CA LYS A 131 7.49 -18.80 -8.02
C LYS A 131 7.83 -17.36 -7.67
N VAL A 132 7.00 -16.39 -8.09
CA VAL A 132 7.19 -14.97 -7.75
C VAL A 132 7.11 -14.78 -6.23
N LEU A 133 6.15 -15.44 -5.58
CA LEU A 133 6.02 -15.48 -4.11
C LEU A 133 7.26 -15.98 -3.36
N ARG A 134 8.09 -16.84 -3.97
CA ARG A 134 9.31 -17.36 -3.33
C ARG A 134 10.44 -16.34 -3.29
N ASN A 135 10.41 -15.36 -4.19
CA ASN A 135 11.46 -14.36 -4.34
C ASN A 135 11.22 -13.13 -3.46
N LEU A 136 9.99 -12.94 -2.94
CA LEU A 136 9.69 -11.87 -2.01
C LEU A 136 10.51 -12.01 -0.71
N PRO A 137 10.99 -10.89 -0.14
CA PRO A 137 11.63 -10.90 1.16
C PRO A 137 10.66 -11.50 2.19
N LYS A 138 11.09 -12.59 2.85
CA LYS A 138 10.27 -13.23 3.87
C LYS A 138 9.99 -12.24 5.00
N PRO A 139 8.75 -12.20 5.54
CA PRO A 139 8.47 -11.36 6.68
C PRO A 139 9.43 -11.70 7.83
N PRO A 140 9.87 -10.70 8.62
CA PRO A 140 10.69 -10.96 9.78
C PRO A 140 9.97 -11.97 10.68
N LYS A 141 10.67 -13.03 11.07
CA LYS A 141 10.12 -14.02 12.01
C LYS A 141 9.68 -13.26 13.27
N PRO A 142 8.49 -13.53 13.84
CA PRO A 142 8.12 -12.92 15.10
C PRO A 142 9.25 -13.21 16.09
N GLU A 143 9.81 -12.16 16.69
CA GLU A 143 10.85 -12.30 17.69
C GLU A 143 10.32 -13.24 18.76
N LYS A 144 10.97 -14.40 18.90
CA LYS A 144 10.71 -15.31 20.01
C LYS A 144 11.26 -14.62 21.26
N ASN A 145 10.48 -13.69 21.81
CA ASN A 145 10.78 -13.13 23.11
C ASN A 145 10.44 -14.21 24.15
N THR A 146 11.37 -15.15 24.31
CA THR A 146 11.39 -16.16 25.38
C THR A 146 11.67 -15.49 26.72
N LYS A 147 10.69 -14.73 27.19
CA LYS A 147 10.32 -14.66 28.59
C LYS A 147 8.81 -14.52 28.58
N SER A 148 8.12 -15.62 28.78
CA SER A 148 6.76 -15.59 29.30
C SER A 148 6.82 -14.83 30.62
N GLN A 149 6.66 -13.51 30.57
CA GLN A 149 6.19 -12.79 31.73
C GLN A 149 4.85 -13.46 32.04
N LYS A 150 4.78 -14.12 33.19
CA LYS A 150 3.52 -14.49 33.81
C LYS A 150 2.80 -13.16 34.07
N LEU A 151 2.12 -12.63 33.07
CA LEU A 151 1.08 -11.64 33.29
C LEU A 151 0.08 -12.35 34.18
N ALA A 152 -0.19 -11.79 35.36
CA ALA A 152 -1.35 -12.18 36.14
C ALA A 152 -2.57 -12.19 35.19
N PRO A 153 -3.47 -13.18 35.30
CA PRO A 153 -4.65 -13.20 34.47
C PRO A 153 -5.35 -11.84 34.60
N PRO A 154 -5.76 -11.21 33.48
CA PRO A 154 -6.60 -10.03 33.58
C PRO A 154 -7.82 -10.38 34.44
N PRO A 155 -8.32 -9.48 35.30
CA PRO A 155 -9.42 -9.76 36.23
C PRO A 155 -10.76 -10.10 35.54
N PHE A 156 -10.77 -10.20 34.21
CA PHE A 156 -11.90 -10.64 33.42
C PHE A 156 -11.66 -12.08 32.97
N ALA A 157 -12.09 -13.01 33.82
CA ALA A 157 -12.30 -14.39 33.39
C ALA A 157 -13.36 -14.39 32.28
N PHE A 158 -12.98 -14.72 31.06
CA PHE A 158 -13.91 -15.03 29.95
C PHE A 158 -14.62 -16.38 30.16
N SER A 159 -14.85 -16.81 31.41
CA SER A 159 -15.51 -18.08 31.72
C SER A 159 -17.03 -18.05 31.55
N ASN A 160 -17.61 -16.86 31.30
CA ASN A 160 -19.06 -16.70 31.15
C ASN A 160 -19.47 -16.15 29.77
N PHE A 161 -18.57 -16.15 28.78
CA PHE A 161 -18.96 -15.76 27.43
C PHE A 161 -19.54 -16.98 26.70
N THR A 162 -20.81 -17.26 26.97
CA THR A 162 -21.58 -18.22 26.17
C THR A 162 -21.80 -17.58 24.80
N PHE A 163 -21.20 -18.15 23.76
CA PHE A 163 -21.55 -17.78 22.39
C PHE A 163 -23.01 -18.21 22.14
N PRO A 164 -23.91 -17.31 21.71
CA PRO A 164 -25.23 -17.74 21.24
C PRO A 164 -25.03 -18.58 19.97
N GLU A 165 -25.45 -19.84 20.03
CA GLU A 165 -25.20 -20.86 18.99
C GLU A 165 -26.00 -20.64 17.69
N THR A 166 -26.79 -19.57 17.58
CA THR A 166 -27.60 -19.32 16.37
C THR A 166 -27.69 -17.84 16.00
N TYR A 167 -27.59 -17.56 14.71
CA TYR A 167 -27.72 -16.24 14.08
C TYR A 167 -29.10 -15.57 14.26
N ALA A 168 -30.06 -16.22 14.94
CA ALA A 168 -31.44 -15.76 15.05
C ALA A 168 -31.66 -14.68 16.13
N GLU A 169 -30.76 -14.52 17.09
CA GLU A 169 -30.94 -13.55 18.20
C GLU A 169 -30.45 -12.13 17.87
N TYR A 170 -29.63 -11.94 16.84
CA TYR A 170 -29.18 -10.60 16.42
C TYR A 170 -30.30 -9.74 15.80
N ALA A 171 -31.45 -10.32 15.46
CA ALA A 171 -32.54 -9.61 14.80
C ALA A 171 -33.43 -8.77 15.75
N ASN A 172 -33.32 -8.95 17.09
CA ASN A 172 -34.22 -8.28 18.04
C ASN A 172 -33.55 -7.23 18.94
N ALA A 173 -32.25 -6.99 18.77
CA ALA A 173 -31.52 -5.94 19.48
C ALA A 173 -31.25 -4.73 18.55
N GLN A 174 -32.27 -4.25 17.85
CA GLN A 174 -32.20 -2.99 17.11
C GLN A 174 -32.42 -1.83 18.09
N THR A 175 -31.36 -1.39 18.77
CA THR A 175 -31.32 0.00 19.23
C THR A 175 -31.23 0.88 17.99
N PRO A 176 -32.15 1.85 17.77
CA PRO A 176 -32.11 2.69 16.59
C PRO A 176 -30.81 3.50 16.57
N ASP A 177 -30.05 3.33 15.49
CA ASP A 177 -28.80 4.03 15.22
C ASP A 177 -29.11 5.53 14.99
N PRO A 178 -28.58 6.46 15.82
CA PRO A 178 -28.95 7.88 15.75
C PRO A 178 -28.48 8.60 14.48
N TYR A 179 -27.75 7.92 13.58
CA TYR A 179 -27.26 8.47 12.32
C TYR A 179 -27.97 7.92 11.07
N PHE A 180 -28.92 6.99 11.23
CA PHE A 180 -29.84 6.56 10.17
C PHE A 180 -31.25 7.08 10.46
N ALA A 181 -31.43 8.39 10.33
CA ALA A 181 -32.77 8.92 10.07
C ALA A 181 -33.14 8.52 8.64
N GLU A 182 -34.24 7.77 8.47
CA GLU A 182 -34.82 7.53 7.16
C GLU A 182 -35.08 8.90 6.49
N PRO A 183 -34.73 9.07 5.19
CA PRO A 183 -35.07 10.30 4.49
C PRO A 183 -36.59 10.48 4.51
N PRO A 184 -37.09 11.72 4.73
CA PRO A 184 -38.52 11.96 4.82
C PRO A 184 -39.24 11.51 3.56
N ASP A 185 -40.28 10.70 3.74
CA ASP A 185 -41.14 10.19 2.69
C ASP A 185 -41.91 11.36 2.05
N LEU A 186 -41.44 11.80 0.88
CA LEU A 186 -41.96 12.95 0.14
C LEU A 186 -43.44 12.80 -0.28
N ASN A 187 -44.02 11.59 -0.15
CA ASN A 187 -45.42 11.34 -0.46
C ASN A 187 -46.39 11.62 0.70
N LYS A 188 -45.89 12.11 1.85
CA LYS A 188 -46.70 12.45 3.04
C LYS A 188 -46.60 13.91 3.49
N LEU A 189 -46.02 14.79 2.68
CA LEU A 189 -45.96 16.22 2.99
C LEU A 189 -47.20 16.93 2.43
N ASN A 190 -47.91 17.67 3.28
CA ASN A 190 -48.95 18.61 2.86
C ASN A 190 -48.30 19.80 2.12
N GLU A 191 -49.03 20.41 1.18
CA GLU A 191 -48.55 21.47 0.28
C GLU A 191 -47.84 22.63 1.00
N ASP A 192 -48.24 22.94 2.24
CA ASP A 192 -47.63 24.02 3.04
C ASP A 192 -46.18 23.76 3.48
N GLN A 193 -45.68 22.51 3.45
CA GLN A 193 -44.29 22.18 3.85
C GLN A 193 -43.29 22.14 2.69
N LEU A 194 -43.76 22.30 1.44
CA LEU A 194 -42.90 22.33 0.25
C LEU A 194 -42.35 23.72 -0.06
N GLU A 195 -42.96 24.79 0.44
CA GLU A 195 -42.50 26.16 0.16
C GLU A 195 -41.27 26.56 0.99
N ASP A 196 -41.13 26.07 2.22
CA ASP A 196 -40.01 26.42 3.13
C ASP A 196 -38.65 25.86 2.67
N LEU A 197 -38.62 24.80 1.86
CA LEU A 197 -37.37 24.21 1.35
C LEU A 197 -36.80 24.92 0.12
N THR A 198 -37.54 25.86 -0.48
CA THR A 198 -37.09 26.60 -1.68
C THR A 198 -36.49 27.98 -1.37
N GLN A 199 -36.57 28.46 -0.13
CA GLN A 199 -36.00 29.76 0.26
C GLN A 199 -34.63 29.70 0.97
N ALA A 200 -34.03 28.52 1.11
CA ALA A 200 -32.73 28.34 1.76
C ALA A 200 -31.62 27.79 0.83
N ALA A 201 -31.68 28.11 -0.48
CA ALA A 201 -30.63 27.84 -1.46
C ALA A 201 -30.10 29.12 -2.10
#